data_AF-Q9RFW2-F1
#
_entry.id   AF-Q9RFW2-F1
#
_cell.length_a   1.000
_cell.length_b   1.000
_cell.length_c   1.000
_cell.angle_alpha   90.00
_cell.angle_beta   90.00
_cell.angle_gamma   90.00
#
_symmetry.space_group_name_H-M   'P 1'
#
loop_
_entity.id
_entity.type
_entity.pdbx_description
1 polymer ?
#
loop_
_entity_poly.entity_id
_entity_poly.type
_entity_poly.pdbx_seq_one_letter_code
_entity_poly.pdbx_strand_id
1 'polypeptide(L)'
;PLVKYYNETYKNEAGFVPVKFKFADNPTKDPEIETHGITNQFQLIKKTKEDIETHNTKALPNIVLGDQSGAYIINQDQRLLDISDQGIDKNTFSSKIAELHSILAGQHDTTKLYNIPFDNADTNALQINLRVMEKMFELIKEGGGTVEESSEIYKKVEASKKEKNKNELPEKTIWSALKVKEPKNGVKGSLSDIKFNDATLKSLKSLREFAAKFTEGVEIDASKVKEDTISGEVLSIDYQEQEFYKELHSRIDSEKPIFELERNENTKSPKVKYNLVQNEDVKKEFKKLWDEWKTSIKRKESNNNNNNNNLDKKVFQSMKFMANGIKEWGSWNIFRFQSAISLAASVGANQNKITDFTRKHPYFGDDIKNDPKFDTNNAKDADVFMDSQITPSKENKNGGTDMTPSKTNPGIFDEGGSSILPINVGNEKLNNGTKKFLKWIYTGKNKVSGIEEENWLTLAKTSGYIMPLKEVVTQNTVKKLEEIISKLEADLKSKNDITKEPGYFTLNMLRSSLLSLKSLVKLENGESVARAMVTDDKAAEITGNVAKALIGQTNIDGKTDTEADKLISQFETIIKK
;
A
#
# COMPACT_ATOMS: atom_id res chain seq x y z
N PRO A 1 -19.10 -2.77 -14.15
CA PRO A 1 -20.15 -3.83 -14.24
C PRO A 1 -21.27 -3.65 -13.19
N LEU A 2 -20.93 -3.48 -11.91
CA LEU A 2 -21.91 -3.38 -10.81
C LEU A 2 -22.92 -2.23 -10.99
N VAL A 3 -22.46 -1.00 -11.23
CA VAL A 3 -23.36 0.15 -11.45
C VAL A 3 -24.27 -0.04 -12.66
N LYS A 4 -23.73 -0.57 -13.77
CA LYS A 4 -24.54 -0.89 -14.95
C LYS A 4 -25.66 -1.88 -14.60
N TYR A 5 -25.32 -2.98 -13.93
CA TYR A 5 -26.30 -3.97 -13.47
C TYR A 5 -27.36 -3.33 -12.56
N TYR A 6 -26.95 -2.51 -11.59
CA TYR A 6 -27.87 -1.82 -10.69
C TYR A 6 -28.85 -0.92 -11.45
N ASN A 7 -28.32 -0.05 -12.32
CA ASN A 7 -29.12 0.87 -13.08
C ASN A 7 -30.11 0.15 -14.00
N GLU A 8 -29.70 -0.94 -14.66
CA GLU A 8 -30.58 -1.68 -15.57
C GLU A 8 -31.67 -2.47 -14.83
N THR A 9 -31.32 -3.07 -13.68
CA THR A 9 -32.21 -3.95 -12.90
C THR A 9 -33.25 -3.14 -12.12
N TYR A 10 -32.83 -2.05 -11.49
CA TYR A 10 -33.65 -1.30 -10.53
C TYR A 10 -34.33 -0.05 -11.13
N LYS A 11 -34.13 0.26 -12.43
CA LYS A 11 -34.66 1.49 -13.07
C LYS A 11 -36.16 1.74 -12.94
N ASN A 12 -36.95 0.67 -12.82
CA ASN A 12 -38.40 0.74 -12.76
C ASN A 12 -38.93 0.74 -11.32
N GLU A 13 -38.06 0.64 -10.32
CA GLU A 13 -38.49 0.67 -8.92
C GLU A 13 -38.81 2.10 -8.46
N ALA A 14 -39.83 2.22 -7.61
CA ALA A 14 -40.17 3.50 -6.99
C ALA A 14 -38.96 4.05 -6.21
N GLY A 15 -38.71 5.36 -6.38
CA GLY A 15 -37.59 6.05 -5.74
C GLY A 15 -36.21 5.75 -6.32
N PHE A 16 -36.11 5.05 -7.46
CA PHE A 16 -34.84 4.82 -8.14
C PHE A 16 -34.15 6.15 -8.52
N VAL A 17 -32.83 6.19 -8.30
CA VAL A 17 -31.93 7.25 -8.76
C VAL A 17 -30.79 6.58 -9.53
N PRO A 18 -30.55 6.94 -10.80
CA PRO A 18 -29.47 6.35 -11.57
C PRO A 18 -28.12 6.76 -11.00
N VAL A 19 -27.22 5.79 -10.87
CA VAL A 19 -25.85 6.01 -10.40
C VAL A 19 -24.95 6.31 -11.58
N LYS A 20 -24.13 7.35 -11.46
CA LYS A 20 -23.13 7.74 -12.46
C LYS A 20 -21.76 7.81 -11.84
N PHE A 21 -20.74 7.39 -12.59
CA PHE A 21 -19.36 7.53 -12.14
C PHE A 21 -18.76 8.85 -12.61
N LYS A 22 -17.95 9.44 -11.74
CA LYS A 22 -17.05 10.54 -12.07
C LYS A 22 -15.64 10.12 -11.69
N PHE A 23 -14.75 10.02 -12.67
CA PHE A 23 -13.35 9.62 -12.44
C PHE A 23 -12.39 10.79 -12.73
N ALA A 24 -11.12 10.62 -12.35
CA ALA A 24 -10.08 11.60 -12.66
C ALA A 24 -9.97 11.79 -14.18
N ASP A 25 -10.00 10.68 -14.93
CA ASP A 25 -9.93 10.60 -16.38
C ASP A 25 -10.95 9.61 -16.95
N ASN A 26 -11.12 9.63 -18.27
CA ASN A 26 -11.98 8.70 -19.01
C ASN A 26 -11.25 8.25 -20.29
N PRO A 27 -10.19 7.43 -20.16
CA PRO A 27 -9.34 7.06 -21.29
C PRO A 27 -10.09 6.23 -22.33
N THR A 28 -11.13 5.49 -21.92
CA THR A 28 -11.98 4.68 -22.81
C THR A 28 -13.03 5.50 -23.55
N LYS A 29 -13.20 6.79 -23.21
CA LYS A 29 -14.26 7.68 -23.73
C LYS A 29 -15.66 7.09 -23.55
N ASP A 30 -15.89 6.40 -22.44
CA ASP A 30 -17.19 5.84 -22.11
C ASP A 30 -18.19 6.99 -21.86
N PRO A 31 -19.29 7.11 -22.62
CA PRO A 31 -20.24 8.21 -22.47
C PRO A 31 -20.99 8.19 -21.12
N GLU A 32 -20.95 7.08 -20.38
CA GLU A 32 -21.56 6.97 -19.05
C GLU A 32 -20.63 7.44 -17.91
N ILE A 33 -19.37 7.77 -18.24
CA ILE A 33 -18.35 8.22 -17.27
C ILE A 33 -18.11 9.73 -17.43
N GLU A 34 -18.36 10.47 -16.36
CA GLU A 34 -17.99 11.87 -16.23
C GLU A 34 -16.53 12.00 -15.75
N THR A 35 -15.89 13.14 -16.01
CA THR A 35 -14.52 13.42 -15.53
C THR A 35 -14.46 14.62 -14.61
N HIS A 36 -13.60 14.55 -13.59
CA HIS A 36 -13.32 15.68 -12.69
C HIS A 36 -11.87 16.17 -12.73
N GLY A 37 -10.94 15.42 -13.33
CA GLY A 37 -9.54 15.86 -13.49
C GLY A 37 -8.70 15.87 -12.20
N ILE A 38 -9.17 15.25 -11.11
CA ILE A 38 -8.47 15.26 -9.81
C ILE A 38 -7.91 13.85 -9.54
N THR A 39 -6.60 13.70 -9.44
CA THR A 39 -5.96 12.39 -9.22
C THR A 39 -5.61 12.12 -7.74
N ASN A 40 -5.85 13.10 -6.87
CA ASN A 40 -5.55 13.02 -5.44
C ASN A 40 -6.84 13.05 -4.62
N GLN A 41 -7.04 12.05 -3.76
CA GLN A 41 -8.23 11.91 -2.92
C GLN A 41 -8.48 13.12 -2.01
N PHE A 42 -7.45 13.67 -1.38
CA PHE A 42 -7.59 14.83 -0.50
C PHE A 42 -8.04 16.09 -1.26
N GLN A 43 -7.56 16.28 -2.49
CA GLN A 43 -8.05 17.34 -3.38
C GLN A 43 -9.52 17.13 -3.76
N LEU A 44 -9.95 15.87 -3.97
CA LEU A 44 -11.34 15.54 -4.25
C LEU A 44 -12.26 15.87 -3.05
N ILE A 45 -11.81 15.57 -1.83
CA ILE A 45 -12.50 15.97 -0.59
C ILE A 45 -12.60 17.49 -0.50
N LYS A 46 -11.50 18.23 -0.72
CA LYS A 46 -11.51 19.70 -0.68
C LYS A 46 -12.48 20.31 -1.70
N LYS A 47 -12.51 19.78 -2.92
CA LYS A 47 -13.48 20.19 -3.94
C LYS A 47 -14.92 19.94 -3.49
N THR A 48 -15.18 18.80 -2.85
CA THR A 48 -16.49 18.44 -2.32
C THR A 48 -16.92 19.40 -1.19
N LYS A 49 -16.00 19.74 -0.27
CA LYS A 49 -16.23 20.74 0.77
C LYS A 49 -16.53 22.13 0.18
N GLU A 50 -15.75 22.55 -0.82
CA GLU A 50 -16.03 23.80 -1.53
C GLU A 50 -17.44 23.79 -2.16
N ASP A 51 -17.87 22.70 -2.79
CA ASP A 51 -19.23 22.61 -3.37
C ASP A 51 -20.33 22.62 -2.29
N ILE A 52 -20.05 22.13 -1.07
CA ILE A 52 -20.93 22.26 0.10
C ILE A 52 -21.05 23.73 0.52
N GLU A 53 -19.92 24.39 0.75
CA GLU A 53 -19.81 25.76 1.27
C GLU A 53 -20.36 26.80 0.28
N THR A 54 -20.14 26.58 -1.01
CA THR A 54 -20.65 27.44 -2.10
C THR A 54 -22.07 27.10 -2.55
N HIS A 55 -22.70 26.09 -1.94
CA HIS A 55 -24.03 25.59 -2.27
C HIS A 55 -24.18 25.17 -3.74
N ASN A 56 -23.11 24.65 -4.35
CA ASN A 56 -23.10 24.13 -5.70
C ASN A 56 -23.70 22.71 -5.77
N THR A 57 -24.99 22.61 -5.46
CA THR A 57 -25.72 21.33 -5.35
C THR A 57 -25.73 20.52 -6.65
N LYS A 58 -25.54 21.16 -7.81
CA LYS A 58 -25.45 20.49 -9.12
C LYS A 58 -24.14 19.72 -9.29
N ALA A 59 -23.03 20.23 -8.74
CA ALA A 59 -21.72 19.59 -8.83
C ALA A 59 -21.40 18.69 -7.62
N LEU A 60 -22.12 18.86 -6.51
CA LEU A 60 -21.92 18.13 -5.27
C LEU A 60 -22.18 16.62 -5.45
N PRO A 61 -21.16 15.76 -5.30
CA PRO A 61 -21.36 14.31 -5.35
C PRO A 61 -22.18 13.81 -4.15
N ASN A 62 -23.02 12.80 -4.38
CA ASN A 62 -23.74 12.07 -3.33
C ASN A 62 -22.85 11.08 -2.57
N ILE A 63 -21.84 10.55 -3.26
CA ILE A 63 -20.91 9.54 -2.77
C ILE A 63 -19.53 10.00 -3.23
N VAL A 64 -18.59 10.11 -2.31
CA VAL A 64 -17.19 10.42 -2.65
C VAL A 64 -16.27 9.39 -2.00
N LEU A 65 -15.22 9.01 -2.71
CA LEU A 65 -14.15 8.19 -2.15
C LEU A 65 -13.31 9.05 -1.20
N GLY A 66 -13.07 8.56 0.00
CA GLY A 66 -12.42 9.31 1.06
C GLY A 66 -11.80 8.42 2.12
N ASP A 67 -11.37 9.03 3.20
CA ASP A 67 -10.74 8.40 4.37
C ASP A 67 -11.28 9.07 5.64
N GLN A 68 -10.75 8.68 6.80
CA GLN A 68 -11.12 9.31 8.08
C GLN A 68 -10.85 10.83 8.06
N SER A 69 -9.77 11.27 7.42
CA SER A 69 -9.44 12.69 7.22
C SER A 69 -10.51 13.41 6.40
N GLY A 70 -10.97 12.78 5.32
CA GLY A 70 -12.06 13.28 4.50
C GLY A 70 -13.37 13.36 5.25
N ALA A 71 -13.68 12.35 6.06
CA ALA A 71 -14.84 12.37 6.94
C ALA A 71 -14.80 13.56 7.90
N TYR A 72 -13.64 13.85 8.50
CA TYR A 72 -13.46 14.99 9.39
C TYR A 72 -13.76 16.31 8.67
N ILE A 73 -13.17 16.50 7.48
CA ILE A 73 -13.34 17.72 6.68
C ILE A 73 -14.80 17.94 6.30
N ILE A 74 -15.48 16.93 5.76
CA ILE A 74 -16.88 17.04 5.34
C ILE A 74 -17.81 17.24 6.54
N ASN A 75 -17.48 16.64 7.69
CA ASN A 75 -18.33 16.72 8.87
C ASN A 75 -18.23 18.08 9.61
N GLN A 76 -17.25 18.93 9.29
CA GLN A 76 -17.23 20.32 9.77
C GLN A 76 -18.52 21.06 9.39
N ASP A 77 -19.13 20.69 8.25
CA ASP A 77 -20.40 21.23 7.76
C ASP A 77 -21.62 20.35 8.12
N GLN A 78 -21.42 19.28 8.91
CA GLN A 78 -22.44 18.27 9.27
C GLN A 78 -23.14 17.64 8.06
N ARG A 79 -22.39 17.40 6.97
CA ARG A 79 -22.93 16.90 5.69
C ARG A 79 -22.70 15.41 5.43
N LEU A 80 -22.20 14.66 6.39
CA LEU A 80 -22.17 13.19 6.26
C LEU A 80 -23.60 12.63 6.36
N LEU A 81 -23.98 11.82 5.37
CA LEU A 81 -25.29 11.16 5.34
C LEU A 81 -25.24 9.87 6.16
N ASP A 82 -26.05 9.81 7.22
CA ASP A 82 -26.25 8.61 8.02
C ASP A 82 -27.09 7.59 7.22
N ILE A 83 -26.58 6.37 7.13
CA ILE A 83 -27.20 5.25 6.40
C ILE A 83 -27.58 4.07 7.32
N SER A 84 -27.47 4.22 8.65
CA SER A 84 -27.76 3.16 9.63
C SER A 84 -29.22 2.68 9.57
N ASP A 85 -30.16 3.55 9.20
CA ASP A 85 -31.57 3.24 8.98
C ASP A 85 -31.81 2.19 7.88
N GLN A 86 -30.82 1.96 7.01
CA GLN A 86 -30.86 0.91 5.98
C GLN A 86 -30.33 -0.45 6.45
N GLY A 87 -29.84 -0.53 7.68
CA GLY A 87 -29.15 -1.70 8.24
C GLY A 87 -27.66 -1.77 7.89
N ILE A 88 -27.06 -0.65 7.47
CA ILE A 88 -25.61 -0.53 7.27
C ILE A 88 -25.03 0.20 8.48
N ASP A 89 -24.56 -0.58 9.45
CA ASP A 89 -24.07 -0.11 10.74
C ASP A 89 -22.79 -0.85 11.15
N LYS A 90 -22.33 -0.65 12.39
CA LYS A 90 -21.11 -1.30 12.90
C LYS A 90 -21.16 -2.83 12.87
N ASN A 91 -22.34 -3.44 12.93
CA ASN A 91 -22.50 -4.90 12.90
C ASN A 91 -22.37 -5.48 11.49
N THR A 92 -22.49 -4.65 10.45
CA THR A 92 -22.30 -5.05 9.05
C THR A 92 -20.84 -5.40 8.73
N PHE A 93 -19.89 -4.74 9.40
CA PHE A 93 -18.46 -4.84 9.11
C PHE A 93 -17.69 -5.66 10.16
N SER A 94 -16.44 -6.03 9.84
CA SER A 94 -15.47 -6.54 10.82
C SER A 94 -15.46 -5.62 12.04
N SER A 95 -15.49 -6.21 13.23
CA SER A 95 -15.65 -5.46 14.48
C SER A 95 -14.51 -4.46 14.68
N LYS A 96 -13.29 -4.87 14.33
CA LYS A 96 -12.08 -4.06 14.42
C LYS A 96 -12.08 -2.91 13.42
N ILE A 97 -12.53 -3.13 12.20
CA ILE A 97 -12.64 -2.07 11.19
C ILE A 97 -13.78 -1.10 11.52
N ALA A 98 -14.95 -1.62 11.93
CA ALA A 98 -16.09 -0.80 12.31
C ALA A 98 -15.76 0.16 13.48
N GLU A 99 -14.88 -0.26 14.39
CA GLU A 99 -14.42 0.58 15.49
C GLU A 99 -13.61 1.79 14.98
N LEU A 100 -12.65 1.58 14.08
CA LEU A 100 -11.82 2.66 13.49
C LEU A 100 -12.68 3.72 12.80
N HIS A 101 -13.67 3.29 12.02
CA HIS A 101 -14.56 4.16 11.23
C HIS A 101 -15.68 4.81 12.07
N SER A 102 -15.79 4.47 13.35
CA SER A 102 -16.72 5.10 14.31
C SER A 102 -16.08 6.23 15.12
N ILE A 103 -14.78 6.48 14.94
CA ILE A 103 -14.02 7.48 15.68
C ILE A 103 -13.80 8.69 14.78
N LEU A 104 -14.23 9.88 15.20
CA LEU A 104 -14.01 11.12 14.45
C LEU A 104 -13.70 12.32 15.35
N ALA A 105 -12.74 13.16 14.94
CA ALA A 105 -12.44 14.41 15.63
C ALA A 105 -13.66 15.32 15.74
N GLY A 106 -13.86 15.89 16.94
CA GLY A 106 -15.01 16.71 17.27
C GLY A 106 -16.31 15.95 17.57
N GLN A 107 -16.32 14.62 17.53
CA GLN A 107 -17.54 13.81 17.68
C GLN A 107 -17.51 12.89 18.92
N HIS A 108 -18.64 12.82 19.63
CA HIS A 108 -18.80 11.97 20.82
C HIS A 108 -19.43 10.60 20.53
N ASP A 109 -20.26 10.52 19.49
CA ASP A 109 -21.05 9.31 19.19
C ASP A 109 -20.21 8.28 18.43
N THR A 110 -19.74 7.25 19.13
CA THR A 110 -19.00 6.13 18.53
C THR A 110 -19.89 4.94 18.16
N THR A 111 -21.22 5.12 18.19
CA THR A 111 -22.18 4.04 17.87
C THR A 111 -22.46 3.95 16.38
N LYS A 112 -22.27 5.04 15.64
CA LYS A 112 -22.41 5.09 14.17
C LYS A 112 -21.06 5.08 13.46
N LEU A 113 -21.12 4.92 12.14
CA LEU A 113 -19.96 5.04 11.24
C LEU A 113 -19.95 6.45 10.62
N TYR A 114 -18.79 7.12 10.63
CA TYR A 114 -18.63 8.44 10.01
C TYR A 114 -18.15 8.35 8.56
N ASN A 115 -17.42 7.29 8.25
CA ASN A 115 -17.07 6.87 6.91
C ASN A 115 -17.39 5.39 6.79
N ILE A 116 -17.85 4.95 5.62
CA ILE A 116 -18.30 3.58 5.43
C ILE A 116 -17.11 2.76 4.89
N PRO A 117 -16.67 1.71 5.59
CA PRO A 117 -15.59 0.85 5.11
C PRO A 117 -15.93 0.29 3.73
N PHE A 118 -15.10 0.54 2.72
CA PHE A 118 -15.38 0.13 1.34
C PHE A 118 -14.34 -0.84 0.81
N ASP A 119 -13.08 -0.42 0.75
CA ASP A 119 -11.96 -1.30 0.47
C ASP A 119 -10.97 -1.26 1.64
N ASN A 120 -10.35 -2.39 1.91
CA ASN A 120 -9.25 -2.47 2.86
C ASN A 120 -8.15 -3.31 2.22
N ALA A 121 -7.44 -2.68 1.28
CA ALA A 121 -6.32 -3.28 0.58
C ALA A 121 -5.03 -3.08 1.38
N ASP A 122 -4.16 -4.10 1.40
CA ASP A 122 -2.82 -3.96 1.96
C ASP A 122 -2.03 -2.93 1.13
N THR A 123 -1.87 -1.69 1.62
CA THR A 123 -1.09 -0.61 0.95
C THR A 123 0.42 -0.84 0.98
N ASN A 124 0.84 -1.84 1.76
CA ASN A 124 2.22 -2.19 2.12
C ASN A 124 2.45 -3.72 2.06
N ALA A 125 1.78 -4.39 1.12
CA ALA A 125 2.02 -5.80 0.86
C ALA A 125 3.49 -6.06 0.47
N LEU A 126 4.05 -7.18 0.92
CA LEU A 126 5.41 -7.57 0.58
C LEU A 126 5.44 -8.06 -0.87
N GLN A 127 6.26 -7.45 -1.71
CA GLN A 127 6.48 -7.85 -3.10
C GLN A 127 7.96 -8.12 -3.33
N ILE A 128 8.29 -9.21 -4.01
CA ILE A 128 9.68 -9.64 -4.22
C ILE A 128 9.89 -9.95 -5.70
N ASN A 129 10.95 -9.38 -6.27
CA ASN A 129 11.45 -9.80 -7.56
C ASN A 129 12.42 -10.98 -7.37
N LEU A 130 11.99 -12.17 -7.77
CA LEU A 130 12.69 -13.44 -7.53
C LEU A 130 14.00 -13.56 -8.33
N ARG A 131 14.16 -12.85 -9.45
CA ARG A 131 15.41 -12.84 -10.24
C ARG A 131 16.45 -11.91 -9.60
N VAL A 132 16.01 -10.76 -9.09
CA VAL A 132 16.88 -9.87 -8.30
C VAL A 132 17.28 -10.56 -6.99
N MET A 133 16.34 -11.25 -6.34
CA MET A 133 16.61 -12.01 -5.12
C MET A 133 17.61 -13.15 -5.36
N GLU A 134 17.54 -13.84 -6.50
CA GLU A 134 18.57 -14.81 -6.90
C GLU A 134 19.95 -14.17 -6.97
N LYS A 135 20.08 -13.05 -7.70
CA LYS A 135 21.35 -12.32 -7.80
C LYS A 135 21.87 -11.86 -6.43
N MET A 136 20.97 -11.44 -5.55
CA MET A 136 21.29 -11.09 -4.17
C MET A 136 21.83 -12.30 -3.39
N PHE A 137 21.24 -13.48 -3.52
CA PHE A 137 21.73 -14.71 -2.88
C PHE A 137 23.11 -15.10 -3.38
N GLU A 138 23.36 -14.98 -4.69
CA GLU A 138 24.69 -15.22 -5.27
C GLU A 138 25.73 -14.30 -4.65
N LEU A 139 25.45 -12.99 -4.60
CA LEU A 139 26.37 -12.00 -4.03
C LEU A 139 26.59 -12.23 -2.53
N ILE A 140 25.55 -12.56 -1.76
CA ILE A 140 25.69 -12.91 -0.33
C ILE A 140 26.64 -14.10 -0.17
N LYS A 141 26.43 -15.18 -0.94
CA LYS A 141 27.28 -16.39 -0.87
C LYS A 141 28.72 -16.08 -1.31
N GLU A 142 28.91 -15.30 -2.38
CA GLU A 142 30.21 -14.86 -2.89
C GLU A 142 30.97 -13.99 -1.87
N GLY A 143 30.27 -13.11 -1.17
CA GLY A 143 30.81 -12.22 -0.14
C GLY A 143 30.98 -12.87 1.24
N GLY A 144 30.75 -14.18 1.36
CA GLY A 144 30.98 -14.96 2.58
C GLY A 144 29.80 -15.08 3.54
N GLY A 145 28.65 -14.49 3.21
CA GLY A 145 27.41 -14.63 3.98
C GLY A 145 26.71 -15.97 3.76
N THR A 146 25.54 -16.15 4.38
CA THR A 146 24.75 -17.39 4.31
C THR A 146 23.31 -17.12 3.90
N VAL A 147 22.76 -18.02 3.10
CA VAL A 147 21.35 -18.03 2.70
C VAL A 147 20.76 -19.37 3.11
N GLU A 148 19.70 -19.34 3.91
CA GLU A 148 19.06 -20.55 4.42
C GLU A 148 18.21 -21.23 3.33
N GLU A 149 18.68 -22.36 2.81
CA GLU A 149 18.03 -23.07 1.69
C GLU A 149 16.70 -23.72 2.06
N SER A 150 16.44 -23.93 3.36
CA SER A 150 15.15 -24.38 3.88
C SER A 150 14.07 -23.30 3.88
N SER A 151 14.44 -22.02 3.77
CA SER A 151 13.49 -20.90 3.79
C SER A 151 12.49 -20.96 2.63
N GLU A 152 11.27 -20.49 2.86
CA GLU A 152 10.21 -20.47 1.85
C GLU A 152 10.60 -19.60 0.66
N ILE A 153 11.22 -18.45 0.93
CA ILE A 153 11.65 -17.55 -0.15
C ILE A 153 12.74 -18.17 -1.03
N TYR A 154 13.70 -18.92 -0.45
CA TYR A 154 14.70 -19.63 -1.25
C TYR A 154 14.05 -20.66 -2.17
N LYS A 155 13.10 -21.44 -1.65
CA LYS A 155 12.33 -22.40 -2.43
C LYS A 155 11.54 -21.74 -3.56
N LYS A 156 10.97 -20.54 -3.33
CA LYS A 156 10.26 -19.77 -4.37
C LYS A 156 11.20 -19.30 -5.47
N VAL A 157 12.40 -18.81 -5.12
CA VAL A 157 13.43 -18.45 -6.10
C VAL A 157 13.83 -19.67 -6.95
N GLU A 158 14.08 -20.82 -6.33
CA GLU A 158 14.45 -22.05 -7.03
C GLU A 158 13.32 -22.63 -7.88
N ALA A 159 12.06 -22.53 -7.45
CA ALA A 159 10.90 -22.93 -8.25
C ALA A 159 10.75 -22.03 -9.48
N SER A 160 10.87 -20.70 -9.30
CA SER A 160 10.76 -19.71 -10.36
C SER A 160 11.75 -19.95 -11.51
N LYS A 161 12.97 -20.42 -11.22
CA LYS A 161 13.99 -20.80 -12.25
C LYS A 161 13.50 -21.87 -13.22
N LYS A 162 12.58 -22.74 -12.79
CA LYS A 162 12.07 -23.87 -13.59
C LYS A 162 10.86 -23.50 -14.42
N GLU A 163 10.26 -22.34 -14.18
CA GLU A 163 9.07 -21.88 -14.90
C GLU A 163 9.40 -21.42 -16.33
N LYS A 164 8.44 -21.59 -17.23
CA LYS A 164 8.55 -21.14 -18.64
C LYS A 164 8.32 -19.64 -18.79
N ASN A 165 7.46 -19.07 -17.94
CA ASN A 165 7.06 -17.66 -17.99
C ASN A 165 7.91 -16.78 -17.06
N LYS A 166 9.23 -16.94 -17.14
CA LYS A 166 10.22 -16.12 -16.43
C LYS A 166 11.03 -15.28 -17.41
N ASN A 167 11.72 -14.27 -16.90
CA ASN A 167 12.78 -13.56 -17.61
C ASN A 167 14.11 -13.68 -16.84
N GLU A 168 15.22 -13.54 -17.56
CA GLU A 168 16.52 -13.39 -16.91
C GLU A 168 16.69 -11.97 -16.36
N LEU A 169 17.61 -11.77 -15.42
CA LEU A 169 17.94 -10.43 -14.92
C LEU A 169 18.52 -9.59 -16.09
N PRO A 170 17.89 -8.47 -16.47
CA PRO A 170 18.31 -7.73 -17.67
C PRO A 170 19.59 -6.92 -17.41
N GLU A 171 20.42 -6.75 -18.43
CA GLU A 171 21.63 -5.90 -18.34
C GLU A 171 21.30 -4.42 -18.08
N LYS A 172 20.06 -4.00 -18.39
CA LYS A 172 19.56 -2.65 -18.16
C LYS A 172 19.48 -2.30 -16.67
N THR A 173 19.35 -3.26 -15.75
CA THR A 173 19.29 -2.92 -14.32
C THR A 173 20.66 -2.80 -13.67
N ILE A 174 20.83 -1.85 -12.74
CA ILE A 174 22.07 -1.70 -11.95
C ILE A 174 22.45 -2.98 -11.20
N TRP A 175 21.47 -3.84 -10.88
CA TRP A 175 21.69 -5.14 -10.25
C TRP A 175 22.63 -6.05 -11.04
N SER A 176 22.61 -5.96 -12.37
CA SER A 176 23.52 -6.70 -13.27
C SER A 176 24.96 -6.18 -13.22
N ALA A 177 25.15 -4.96 -12.72
CA ALA A 177 26.45 -4.31 -12.52
C ALA A 177 26.94 -4.38 -11.06
N LEU A 178 26.26 -5.10 -10.16
CA LEU A 178 26.73 -5.26 -8.78
C LEU A 178 27.73 -6.41 -8.66
N LYS A 179 28.76 -6.17 -7.85
CA LYS A 179 29.71 -7.18 -7.38
C LYS A 179 29.99 -6.99 -5.90
N VAL A 180 30.47 -8.04 -5.24
CA VAL A 180 30.91 -7.94 -3.85
C VAL A 180 32.15 -7.06 -3.75
N LYS A 181 32.25 -6.26 -2.69
CA LYS A 181 33.44 -5.41 -2.45
C LYS A 181 34.66 -6.26 -2.16
N GLU A 182 34.48 -7.31 -1.36
CA GLU A 182 35.50 -8.28 -1.00
C GLU A 182 34.89 -9.68 -1.09
N PRO A 183 35.37 -10.52 -2.03
CA PRO A 183 34.98 -11.92 -2.10
C PRO A 183 35.42 -12.70 -0.85
N LYS A 184 34.77 -13.84 -0.60
CA LYS A 184 35.12 -14.74 0.48
C LYS A 184 36.57 -15.23 0.35
N ASN A 185 37.41 -14.88 1.33
CA ASN A 185 38.74 -15.44 1.51
C ASN A 185 38.79 -16.18 2.86
N GLY A 186 38.62 -17.50 2.83
CA GLY A 186 38.41 -18.30 4.05
C GLY A 186 37.02 -18.09 4.65
N VAL A 187 36.93 -17.53 5.86
CA VAL A 187 35.65 -17.32 6.59
C VAL A 187 35.15 -15.88 6.51
N LYS A 188 35.95 -14.95 5.97
CA LYS A 188 35.59 -13.52 5.91
C LYS A 188 35.46 -13.02 4.48
N GLY A 189 34.53 -12.12 4.27
CA GLY A 189 34.28 -11.37 3.05
C GLY A 189 33.35 -10.21 3.37
N SER A 190 33.09 -9.35 2.39
CA SER A 190 32.32 -8.11 2.58
C SER A 190 30.86 -8.28 3.03
N LEU A 191 30.31 -9.50 2.95
CA LEU A 191 28.94 -9.83 3.34
C LEU A 191 28.87 -10.96 4.39
N SER A 192 29.99 -11.26 5.09
CA SER A 192 30.05 -12.37 6.05
C SER A 192 29.06 -12.27 7.21
N ASP A 193 28.65 -11.05 7.57
CA ASP A 193 27.72 -10.80 8.68
C ASP A 193 26.24 -10.95 8.28
N ILE A 194 25.97 -11.31 7.02
CA ILE A 194 24.62 -11.55 6.52
C ILE A 194 24.25 -13.02 6.65
N LYS A 195 23.15 -13.27 7.37
CA LYS A 195 22.39 -14.52 7.32
C LYS A 195 20.99 -14.22 6.85
N PHE A 196 20.65 -14.65 5.65
CA PHE A 196 19.33 -14.43 5.06
C PHE A 196 18.41 -15.64 5.26
N ASN A 197 17.19 -15.40 5.73
CA ASN A 197 16.11 -16.39 5.87
C ASN A 197 14.73 -15.70 5.95
N ASP A 198 13.65 -16.47 6.13
CA ASP A 198 12.28 -15.92 6.16
C ASP A 198 12.08 -14.88 7.29
N ALA A 199 12.83 -14.95 8.41
CA ALA A 199 12.73 -13.96 9.48
C ALA A 199 13.24 -12.58 9.05
N THR A 200 14.09 -12.50 8.02
CA THR A 200 14.54 -11.23 7.42
C THR A 200 13.35 -10.45 6.86
N LEU A 201 12.33 -11.15 6.37
CA LEU A 201 11.15 -10.58 5.71
C LEU A 201 9.98 -10.32 6.67
N LYS A 202 10.13 -10.59 7.98
CA LYS A 202 9.04 -10.52 8.97
C LYS A 202 8.98 -9.23 9.79
N SER A 203 9.97 -8.35 9.69
CA SER A 203 9.95 -7.06 10.39
C SER A 203 10.59 -5.95 9.56
N LEU A 204 10.07 -4.72 9.74
CA LEU A 204 10.61 -3.54 9.07
C LEU A 204 12.07 -3.29 9.47
N LYS A 205 12.39 -3.41 10.77
CA LYS A 205 13.76 -3.29 11.27
C LYS A 205 14.72 -4.28 10.60
N SER A 206 14.38 -5.57 10.58
CA SER A 206 15.19 -6.62 9.95
C SER A 206 15.42 -6.34 8.47
N LEU A 207 14.38 -5.93 7.74
CA LEU A 207 14.48 -5.56 6.33
C LEU A 207 15.42 -4.38 6.08
N ARG A 208 15.27 -3.29 6.86
CA ARG A 208 16.11 -2.10 6.72
C ARG A 208 17.57 -2.37 7.06
N GLU A 209 17.83 -3.09 8.15
CA GLU A 209 19.18 -3.48 8.55
C GLU A 209 19.83 -4.41 7.52
N PHE A 210 19.08 -5.38 7.00
CA PHE A 210 19.53 -6.25 5.93
C PHE A 210 19.88 -5.45 4.66
N ALA A 211 18.99 -4.56 4.22
CA ALA A 211 19.20 -3.73 3.06
C ALA A 211 20.45 -2.85 3.21
N ALA A 212 20.65 -2.24 4.39
CA ALA A 212 21.83 -1.44 4.70
C ALA A 212 23.11 -2.27 4.59
N LYS A 213 23.17 -3.42 5.29
CA LYS A 213 24.33 -4.32 5.28
C LYS A 213 24.66 -4.84 3.88
N PHE A 214 23.64 -5.24 3.12
CA PHE A 214 23.83 -5.70 1.74
C PHE A 214 24.43 -4.59 0.87
N THR A 215 23.86 -3.40 0.89
CA THR A 215 24.37 -2.26 0.11
C THR A 215 25.78 -1.84 0.52
N GLU A 216 26.15 -1.96 1.79
CA GLU A 216 27.52 -1.66 2.25
C GLU A 216 28.56 -2.64 1.72
N GLY A 217 28.23 -3.93 1.65
CA GLY A 217 29.14 -4.99 1.21
C GLY A 217 29.24 -5.18 -0.31
N VAL A 218 28.48 -4.44 -1.11
CA VAL A 218 28.59 -4.45 -2.57
C VAL A 218 29.16 -3.13 -3.12
N GLU A 219 29.63 -3.18 -4.36
CA GLU A 219 30.03 -2.03 -5.15
C GLU A 219 29.51 -2.14 -6.59
N ILE A 220 29.46 -0.99 -7.28
CA ILE A 220 29.05 -0.92 -8.69
C ILE A 220 30.29 -1.18 -9.56
N ASP A 221 30.22 -2.22 -10.40
CA ASP A 221 31.16 -2.46 -11.47
C ASP A 221 30.89 -1.48 -12.62
N ALA A 222 31.59 -0.35 -12.61
CA ALA A 222 31.42 0.71 -13.60
C ALA A 222 31.60 0.24 -15.05
N SER A 223 32.36 -0.85 -15.30
CA SER A 223 32.54 -1.41 -16.65
C SER A 223 31.27 -2.06 -17.22
N LYS A 224 30.32 -2.41 -16.35
CA LYS A 224 29.02 -3.01 -16.71
C LYS A 224 27.89 -1.98 -16.76
N VAL A 225 28.16 -0.73 -16.37
CA VAL A 225 27.18 0.35 -16.41
C VAL A 225 27.12 0.93 -17.82
N LYS A 226 25.95 0.88 -18.43
CA LYS A 226 25.64 1.43 -19.74
C LYS A 226 24.83 2.72 -19.59
N GLU A 227 24.73 3.47 -20.69
CA GLU A 227 23.92 4.70 -20.74
C GLU A 227 22.46 4.44 -20.33
N ASP A 228 21.89 3.34 -20.82
CA ASP A 228 20.51 2.91 -20.55
C ASP A 228 20.34 2.17 -19.22
N THR A 229 21.41 1.97 -18.44
CA THR A 229 21.31 1.33 -17.13
C THR A 229 20.39 2.16 -16.21
N ILE A 230 19.43 1.51 -15.57
CA ILE A 230 18.53 2.13 -14.60
C ILE A 230 19.05 1.89 -13.18
N SER A 231 18.96 2.93 -12.33
CA SER A 231 19.24 2.86 -10.90
C SER A 231 18.34 1.86 -10.18
N GLY A 232 18.72 1.44 -8.97
CA GLY A 232 17.96 0.47 -8.21
C GLY A 232 18.21 0.52 -6.71
N GLU A 233 17.47 -0.28 -5.98
CA GLU A 233 17.51 -0.33 -4.52
C GLU A 233 17.24 -1.74 -4.00
N VAL A 234 17.69 -2.03 -2.78
CA VAL A 234 17.32 -3.30 -2.12
C VAL A 234 15.84 -3.30 -1.75
N LEU A 235 15.36 -2.23 -1.11
CA LEU A 235 14.02 -2.10 -0.57
C LEU A 235 13.34 -0.82 -1.07
N SER A 236 12.20 -0.93 -1.75
CA SER A 236 11.30 0.21 -2.00
C SER A 236 10.10 0.20 -1.06
N ILE A 237 9.64 1.38 -0.64
CA ILE A 237 8.54 1.53 0.31
C ILE A 237 7.56 2.58 -0.23
N ASP A 238 6.35 2.15 -0.58
CA ASP A 238 5.19 3.01 -0.79
C ASP A 238 4.65 3.52 0.55
N TYR A 239 4.03 4.71 0.55
CA TYR A 239 3.40 5.28 1.75
C TYR A 239 4.33 5.27 2.98
N GLN A 240 5.59 5.66 2.79
CA GLN A 240 6.66 5.55 3.79
C GLN A 240 6.33 6.10 5.18
N GLU A 241 5.49 7.14 5.27
CA GLU A 241 5.04 7.69 6.55
C GLU A 241 4.16 6.72 7.33
N GLN A 242 3.35 5.92 6.64
CA GLN A 242 2.51 4.88 7.24
C GLN A 242 3.40 3.75 7.79
N GLU A 243 4.38 3.27 7.00
CA GLU A 243 5.35 2.27 7.49
C GLU A 243 6.18 2.78 8.67
N PHE A 244 6.59 4.04 8.61
CA PHE A 244 7.32 4.67 9.71
C PHE A 244 6.47 4.71 10.98
N TYR A 245 5.20 5.14 10.89
CA TYR A 245 4.29 5.17 12.03
C TYR A 245 3.92 3.78 12.52
N LYS A 246 3.80 2.79 11.63
CA LYS A 246 3.60 1.39 11.97
C LYS A 246 4.73 0.83 12.83
N GLU A 247 5.99 1.11 12.46
CA GLU A 247 7.16 0.74 13.27
C GLU A 247 7.24 1.54 14.57
N LEU A 248 6.84 2.82 14.57
CA LEU A 248 6.77 3.62 15.79
C LEU A 248 5.73 3.08 16.77
N HIS A 249 4.55 2.74 16.28
CA HIS A 249 3.47 2.14 17.07
C HIS A 249 3.90 0.82 17.69
N SER A 250 4.70 0.00 17.00
CA SER A 250 5.23 -1.23 17.60
C SER A 250 6.25 -0.99 18.71
N ARG A 251 6.75 0.24 18.89
CA ARG A 251 7.75 0.60 19.92
C ARG A 251 7.17 1.35 21.11
N ILE A 252 6.02 1.99 20.94
CA ILE A 252 5.37 2.77 21.99
C ILE A 252 4.24 2.01 22.69
N ASP A 253 3.81 2.54 23.83
CA ASP A 253 2.65 2.02 24.58
C ASP A 253 1.42 1.86 23.67
N SER A 254 0.70 0.75 23.82
CA SER A 254 -0.46 0.43 22.97
C SER A 254 -1.63 1.37 23.25
N GLU A 255 -1.70 1.87 24.48
CA GLU A 255 -2.75 2.80 24.92
C GLU A 255 -2.46 4.26 24.52
N LYS A 256 -1.35 4.54 23.83
CA LYS A 256 -0.92 5.90 23.48
C LYS A 256 -0.56 6.00 21.99
N PRO A 257 -1.53 6.00 21.07
CA PRO A 257 -1.24 6.23 19.66
C PRO A 257 -0.70 7.64 19.45
N ILE A 258 0.03 7.86 18.35
CA ILE A 258 0.69 9.16 18.09
C ILE A 258 -0.29 10.33 17.97
N PHE A 259 -1.50 10.08 17.50
CA PHE A 259 -2.64 10.99 17.49
C PHE A 259 -3.86 10.26 18.07
N GLU A 260 -4.46 10.83 19.12
CA GLU A 260 -5.60 10.24 19.82
C GLU A 260 -6.74 11.25 20.00
N LEU A 261 -7.97 10.77 20.19
CA LEU A 261 -9.06 11.64 20.62
C LEU A 261 -8.98 11.86 22.12
N GLU A 262 -8.80 13.10 22.53
CA GLU A 262 -8.99 13.52 23.90
C GLU A 262 -10.49 13.58 24.21
N ARG A 263 -10.98 12.53 24.89
CA ARG A 263 -12.36 12.47 25.37
C ARG A 263 -12.45 13.17 26.72
N ASN A 264 -12.97 14.39 26.73
CA ASN A 264 -13.32 15.08 27.97
C ASN A 264 -14.74 14.71 28.40
N GLU A 265 -14.94 14.33 29.66
CA GLU A 265 -16.27 14.03 30.23
C GLU A 265 -17.18 15.28 30.30
N ASN A 266 -16.60 16.49 30.25
CA ASN A 266 -17.32 17.75 30.27
C ASN A 266 -17.58 18.28 28.86
N THR A 267 -18.74 17.96 28.26
CA THR A 267 -19.50 18.57 27.12
C THR A 267 -18.79 19.32 25.96
N LYS A 268 -17.46 19.37 25.91
CA LYS A 268 -16.67 19.98 24.84
C LYS A 268 -16.37 18.91 23.81
N SER A 269 -16.56 19.27 22.54
CA SER A 269 -16.21 18.40 21.41
C SER A 269 -14.79 17.85 21.56
N PRO A 270 -14.58 16.51 21.41
CA PRO A 270 -13.27 15.90 21.57
C PRO A 270 -12.26 16.50 20.60
N LYS A 271 -11.04 16.77 21.08
CA LYS A 271 -9.94 17.31 20.27
C LYS A 271 -8.92 16.22 19.99
N VAL A 272 -8.08 16.45 18.99
CA VAL A 272 -6.92 15.60 18.77
C VAL A 272 -5.84 15.96 19.80
N LYS A 273 -5.35 14.94 20.51
CA LYS A 273 -4.15 15.01 21.34
C LYS A 273 -2.97 14.48 20.53
N TYR A 274 -1.91 15.28 20.44
CA TYR A 274 -0.75 15.03 19.59
C TYR A 274 0.38 14.43 20.42
N ASN A 275 0.21 13.18 20.86
CA ASN A 275 1.20 12.46 21.66
C ASN A 275 2.60 12.46 21.02
N LEU A 276 2.69 12.48 19.69
CA LEU A 276 3.97 12.59 18.95
C LEU A 276 4.90 13.70 19.47
N VAL A 277 4.32 14.81 19.94
CA VAL A 277 5.07 15.97 20.45
C VAL A 277 4.75 16.32 21.90
N GLN A 278 3.59 15.91 22.41
CA GLN A 278 3.15 16.22 23.78
C GLN A 278 3.52 15.14 24.79
N ASN A 279 3.86 13.92 24.35
CA ASN A 279 4.30 12.84 25.21
C ASN A 279 5.80 12.59 25.01
N GLU A 280 6.59 12.75 26.08
CA GLU A 280 8.05 12.65 26.01
C GLU A 280 8.57 11.24 25.65
N ASP A 281 7.86 10.17 26.06
CA ASP A 281 8.25 8.80 25.68
C ASP A 281 8.03 8.57 24.17
N VAL A 282 6.89 9.00 23.64
CA VAL A 282 6.57 8.90 22.21
C VAL A 282 7.53 9.78 21.39
N LYS A 283 7.79 11.01 21.83
CA LYS A 283 8.75 11.92 21.19
C LYS A 283 10.16 11.32 21.15
N LYS A 284 10.60 10.70 22.24
CA LYS A 284 11.92 10.03 22.32
C LYS A 284 12.02 8.84 21.36
N GLU A 285 11.01 7.98 21.32
CA GLU A 285 10.99 6.83 20.40
C GLU A 285 10.89 7.27 18.94
N PHE A 286 10.15 8.34 18.63
CA PHE A 286 10.15 8.94 17.29
C PHE A 286 11.56 9.36 16.86
N LYS A 287 12.28 10.12 17.69
CA LYS A 287 13.64 10.59 17.37
C LYS A 287 14.60 9.41 17.14
N LYS A 288 14.56 8.43 18.04
CA LYS A 288 15.37 7.21 17.94
C LYS A 288 15.09 6.44 16.64
N LEU A 289 13.81 6.20 16.34
CA LEU A 289 13.41 5.50 15.12
C LEU A 289 13.82 6.28 13.86
N TRP A 290 13.67 7.60 13.86
CA TRP A 290 14.08 8.47 12.77
C TRP A 290 15.57 8.33 12.47
N ASP A 291 16.42 8.36 13.51
CA ASP A 291 17.86 8.18 13.37
C ASP A 291 18.22 6.76 12.89
N GLU A 292 17.53 5.73 13.37
CA GLU A 292 17.70 4.36 12.89
C GLU A 292 17.35 4.21 11.40
N TRP A 293 16.28 4.85 10.93
CA TRP A 293 15.90 4.87 9.52
C TRP A 293 16.95 5.59 8.68
N LYS A 294 17.31 6.82 9.08
CA LYS A 294 18.33 7.64 8.43
C LYS A 294 19.66 6.91 8.30
N THR A 295 20.13 6.28 9.38
CA THR A 295 21.41 5.55 9.39
C THR A 295 21.39 4.27 8.56
N SER A 296 20.20 3.69 8.31
CA SER A 296 20.02 2.53 7.43
C SER A 296 20.02 2.89 5.94
N ILE A 297 19.99 4.18 5.58
CA ILE A 297 20.05 4.64 4.19
C ILE A 297 21.52 4.65 3.73
N LYS A 298 21.87 3.65 2.92
CA LYS A 298 23.20 3.45 2.34
C LYS A 298 23.11 3.64 0.85
N ARG A 299 24.15 4.20 0.25
CA ARG A 299 24.12 4.61 -1.15
C ARG A 299 25.48 4.45 -1.81
N LYS A 300 25.47 3.93 -3.04
CA LYS A 300 26.61 3.79 -3.94
C LYS A 300 26.25 4.51 -5.24
N GLU A 301 27.21 5.21 -5.80
CA GLU A 301 27.02 6.03 -6.99
C GLU A 301 28.11 5.69 -8.01
N SER A 302 27.71 5.55 -9.27
CA SER A 302 28.63 5.45 -10.39
C SER A 302 28.44 6.68 -11.27
N ASN A 303 29.51 7.45 -11.43
CA ASN A 303 29.57 8.54 -12.39
C ASN A 303 30.26 8.01 -13.65
N ASN A 304 29.55 7.99 -14.79
CA ASN A 304 30.21 7.77 -16.07
C ASN A 304 31.06 9.00 -16.38
N ASN A 305 32.38 8.84 -16.29
CA ASN A 305 33.33 9.89 -15.98
C ASN A 305 33.72 10.79 -17.18
N ASN A 306 32.81 11.10 -18.11
CA ASN A 306 33.16 11.85 -19.33
C ASN A 306 32.25 13.03 -19.73
N ASN A 307 31.13 13.31 -19.04
CA ASN A 307 30.35 14.52 -19.28
C ASN A 307 29.91 15.14 -17.95
N ASN A 308 30.16 16.44 -17.77
CA ASN A 308 29.81 17.25 -16.58
C ASN A 308 28.28 17.40 -16.35
N ASN A 309 27.44 16.54 -16.93
CA ASN A 309 25.99 16.54 -16.73
C ASN A 309 25.62 15.48 -15.69
N ASN A 310 25.01 15.90 -14.58
CA ASN A 310 24.48 15.05 -13.50
C ASN A 310 23.45 13.98 -13.97
N LEU A 311 23.06 13.96 -15.24
CA LEU A 311 22.02 13.08 -15.81
C LEU A 311 22.49 11.62 -16.02
N ASP A 312 23.80 11.34 -16.04
CA ASP A 312 24.34 9.98 -16.25
C ASP A 312 24.61 9.21 -14.94
N LYS A 313 24.28 9.81 -13.80
CA LYS A 313 24.53 9.25 -12.48
C LYS A 313 23.65 8.02 -12.22
N LYS A 314 24.27 6.85 -12.03
CA LYS A 314 23.56 5.63 -11.64
C LYS A 314 23.75 5.35 -10.15
N VAL A 315 22.65 4.98 -9.50
CA VAL A 315 22.57 4.85 -8.05
C VAL A 315 22.15 3.44 -7.69
N PHE A 316 22.84 2.87 -6.71
CA PHE A 316 22.36 1.72 -5.96
C PHE A 316 22.25 2.08 -4.49
N GLN A 317 21.08 1.90 -3.88
CA GLN A 317 20.85 2.27 -2.47
C GLN A 317 20.13 1.19 -1.67
N SER A 318 20.24 1.24 -0.35
CA SER A 318 19.56 0.27 0.52
C SER A 318 18.05 0.44 0.47
N MET A 319 17.57 1.69 0.48
CA MET A 319 16.16 1.99 0.55
C MET A 319 15.76 3.12 -0.40
N LYS A 320 14.53 3.04 -0.92
CA LYS A 320 13.86 4.12 -1.65
C LYS A 320 12.43 4.31 -1.15
N PHE A 321 12.14 5.50 -0.64
CA PHE A 321 10.78 5.93 -0.32
C PHE A 321 10.13 6.52 -1.57
N MET A 322 8.94 6.03 -1.90
CA MET A 322 8.28 6.32 -3.17
C MET A 322 7.38 7.54 -3.05
N ALA A 323 7.46 8.45 -4.02
CA ALA A 323 6.56 9.62 -4.05
C ALA A 323 5.09 9.27 -4.39
N ASN A 324 4.82 8.07 -4.89
CA ASN A 324 3.49 7.57 -5.28
C ASN A 324 2.78 8.48 -6.33
N GLY A 325 1.49 8.23 -6.57
CA GLY A 325 0.68 9.00 -7.52
C GLY A 325 1.06 8.74 -8.98
N ILE A 326 1.38 9.79 -9.73
CA ILE A 326 1.76 9.66 -11.16
C ILE A 326 3.27 9.50 -11.37
N LYS A 327 4.06 9.56 -10.29
CA LYS A 327 5.53 9.68 -10.37
C LYS A 327 6.21 8.31 -10.37
N GLU A 328 5.95 7.50 -9.34
CA GLU A 328 6.64 6.24 -9.12
C GLU A 328 5.89 5.37 -8.10
N TRP A 329 6.06 4.05 -8.16
CA TRP A 329 5.50 3.09 -7.19
C TRP A 329 6.46 1.92 -6.99
N GLY A 330 6.49 1.34 -5.79
CA GLY A 330 7.32 0.18 -5.48
C GLY A 330 7.00 -1.03 -6.38
N SER A 331 5.71 -1.21 -6.72
CA SER A 331 5.28 -2.21 -7.72
C SER A 331 5.95 -2.00 -9.09
N TRP A 332 6.13 -0.76 -9.55
CA TRP A 332 6.82 -0.47 -10.80
C TRP A 332 8.32 -0.78 -10.71
N ASN A 333 8.93 -0.58 -9.54
CA ASN A 333 10.34 -0.93 -9.32
C ASN A 333 10.55 -2.45 -9.30
N ILE A 334 9.60 -3.22 -8.77
CA ILE A 334 9.60 -4.70 -8.87
C ILE A 334 9.48 -5.14 -10.33
N PHE A 335 8.55 -4.54 -11.08
CA PHE A 335 8.33 -4.80 -12.51
C PHE A 335 9.60 -4.59 -13.33
N ARG A 336 10.38 -3.54 -13.04
CA ARG A 336 11.56 -3.14 -13.81
C ARG A 336 12.87 -3.77 -13.33
N PHE A 337 12.83 -4.72 -12.39
CA PHE A 337 14.03 -5.25 -11.73
C PHE A 337 14.89 -4.15 -11.05
N GLN A 338 14.28 -3.05 -10.58
CA GLN A 338 14.97 -1.99 -9.83
C GLN A 338 15.04 -2.33 -8.34
N SER A 339 13.98 -2.94 -7.81
CA SER A 339 13.88 -3.37 -6.41
C SER A 339 14.00 -4.89 -6.28
N ALA A 340 14.69 -5.36 -5.24
CA ALA A 340 14.61 -6.77 -4.82
C ALA A 340 13.34 -7.02 -4.02
N ILE A 341 13.06 -6.12 -3.08
CA ILE A 341 11.95 -6.16 -2.13
C ILE A 341 11.20 -4.84 -2.24
N SER A 342 9.88 -4.89 -2.16
CA SER A 342 9.03 -3.72 -2.05
C SER A 342 7.94 -3.94 -1.01
N LEU A 343 7.68 -2.92 -0.19
CA LEU A 343 6.43 -2.77 0.54
C LEU A 343 5.54 -1.86 -0.32
N ALA A 344 4.57 -2.46 -1.00
CA ALA A 344 3.78 -1.77 -2.01
C ALA A 344 2.33 -2.23 -2.03
N ALA A 345 1.45 -1.38 -2.54
CA ALA A 345 0.01 -1.66 -2.56
C ALA A 345 -0.30 -2.98 -3.28
N SER A 346 -1.09 -3.85 -2.64
CA SER A 346 -1.45 -5.18 -3.17
C SER A 346 -2.21 -5.08 -4.49
N VAL A 347 -3.02 -4.04 -4.66
CA VAL A 347 -3.72 -3.72 -5.92
C VAL A 347 -2.76 -3.44 -7.08
N GLY A 348 -1.48 -3.20 -6.79
CA GLY A 348 -0.38 -3.19 -7.75
C GLY A 348 0.00 -4.56 -8.33
N ALA A 349 -0.69 -5.65 -7.96
CA ALA A 349 -0.43 -7.01 -8.48
C ALA A 349 -0.46 -7.13 -10.01
N ASN A 350 -1.19 -6.24 -10.68
CA ASN A 350 -1.27 -6.20 -12.15
C ASN A 350 -0.28 -5.19 -12.78
N GLN A 351 0.51 -4.51 -11.95
CA GLN A 351 1.48 -3.48 -12.31
C GLN A 351 2.93 -3.89 -12.02
N ASN A 352 3.14 -4.91 -11.20
CA ASN A 352 4.46 -5.42 -10.83
C ASN A 352 5.06 -6.44 -11.79
N LYS A 353 4.36 -6.76 -12.88
CA LYS A 353 4.71 -7.76 -13.89
C LYS A 353 4.12 -7.39 -15.24
N ILE A 354 4.58 -8.04 -16.31
CA ILE A 354 4.05 -7.87 -17.66
C ILE A 354 2.59 -8.32 -17.70
N THR A 355 1.74 -7.37 -18.10
CA THR A 355 0.29 -7.49 -18.28
C THR A 355 -0.13 -6.56 -19.42
N ASP A 356 -1.32 -6.75 -19.97
CA ASP A 356 -1.88 -5.80 -20.94
C ASP A 356 -1.99 -4.36 -20.39
N PHE A 357 -2.16 -4.22 -19.08
CA PHE A 357 -2.21 -2.94 -18.41
C PHE A 357 -0.84 -2.25 -18.39
N THR A 358 0.22 -2.94 -17.96
CA THR A 358 1.59 -2.36 -17.93
C THR A 358 2.09 -1.92 -19.30
N ARG A 359 1.74 -2.64 -20.38
CA ARG A 359 2.09 -2.25 -21.76
C ARG A 359 1.49 -0.90 -22.18
N LYS A 360 0.34 -0.54 -21.61
CA LYS A 360 -0.45 0.65 -21.96
C LYS A 360 -0.54 1.62 -20.80
N HIS A 361 0.31 1.47 -19.79
CA HIS A 361 0.18 2.21 -18.55
C HIS A 361 0.31 3.71 -18.82
N PRO A 362 -0.67 4.54 -18.41
CA PRO A 362 -0.70 5.95 -18.81
C PRO A 362 0.51 6.73 -18.31
N TYR A 363 0.98 6.41 -17.10
CA TYR A 363 2.10 7.10 -16.43
C TYR A 363 3.50 6.57 -16.76
N PHE A 364 3.62 5.51 -17.57
CA PHE A 364 4.93 5.06 -18.01
C PHE A 364 5.51 6.01 -19.06
N GLY A 365 6.81 6.30 -18.95
CA GLY A 365 7.55 7.11 -19.92
C GLY A 365 7.87 6.34 -21.20
N ASP A 366 8.44 7.06 -22.15
CA ASP A 366 8.87 6.50 -23.44
C ASP A 366 9.97 5.43 -23.28
N ASP A 367 10.75 5.51 -22.19
CA ASP A 367 11.78 4.53 -21.83
C ASP A 367 11.24 3.13 -21.55
N ILE A 368 9.93 3.02 -21.28
CA ILE A 368 9.20 1.76 -21.11
C ILE A 368 8.28 1.53 -22.31
N LYS A 369 7.45 2.51 -22.69
CA LYS A 369 6.44 2.36 -23.74
C LYS A 369 7.04 1.99 -25.10
N ASN A 370 8.23 2.52 -25.39
CA ASN A 370 8.93 2.31 -26.66
C ASN A 370 10.12 1.35 -26.52
N ASP A 371 10.26 0.63 -25.40
CA ASP A 371 11.35 -0.33 -25.22
C ASP A 371 11.18 -1.53 -26.17
N PRO A 372 12.03 -1.71 -27.19
CA PRO A 372 11.92 -2.83 -28.14
C PRO A 372 12.16 -4.18 -27.47
N LYS A 373 12.70 -4.18 -26.25
CA LYS A 373 12.96 -5.35 -25.41
C LYS A 373 12.05 -5.37 -24.18
N PHE A 374 10.89 -4.71 -24.23
CA PHE A 374 9.92 -4.68 -23.12
C PHE A 374 9.66 -6.08 -22.51
N ASP A 375 9.50 -7.09 -23.36
CA ASP A 375 9.17 -8.45 -22.95
C ASP A 375 10.31 -9.23 -22.28
N THR A 376 11.55 -8.73 -22.36
CA THR A 376 12.73 -9.32 -21.72
C THR A 376 13.32 -8.42 -20.64
N ASN A 377 13.06 -7.11 -20.69
CA ASN A 377 13.58 -6.12 -19.75
C ASN A 377 12.69 -5.96 -18.49
N ASN A 378 11.49 -6.56 -18.46
CA ASN A 378 10.56 -6.43 -17.35
C ASN A 378 10.07 -7.78 -16.83
N ALA A 379 9.67 -7.84 -15.56
CA ALA A 379 9.31 -9.07 -14.85
C ALA A 379 8.05 -9.72 -15.42
N LYS A 380 8.04 -11.05 -15.55
CA LYS A 380 6.87 -11.87 -15.85
C LYS A 380 6.24 -12.44 -14.57
N ASP A 381 5.13 -13.17 -14.68
CA ASP A 381 4.42 -13.72 -13.52
C ASP A 381 5.32 -14.59 -12.63
N ALA A 382 6.16 -15.44 -13.23
CA ALA A 382 7.04 -16.31 -12.48
C ALA A 382 8.20 -15.58 -11.79
N ASP A 383 8.46 -14.31 -12.13
CA ASP A 383 9.53 -13.51 -11.55
C ASP A 383 9.10 -12.79 -10.27
N VAL A 384 7.81 -12.79 -9.94
CA VAL A 384 7.24 -11.96 -8.87
C VAL A 384 6.51 -12.79 -7.85
N PHE A 385 6.89 -12.62 -6.59
CA PHE A 385 6.17 -13.14 -5.45
C PHE A 385 5.54 -12.00 -4.65
N MET A 386 4.35 -12.23 -4.11
CA MET A 386 3.66 -11.31 -3.22
C MET A 386 3.18 -12.03 -1.96
N ASP A 387 3.24 -11.35 -0.83
CA ASP A 387 2.70 -11.79 0.45
C ASP A 387 1.97 -10.62 1.14
N SER A 388 1.19 -10.93 2.17
CA SER A 388 0.46 -9.95 2.97
C SER A 388 1.41 -8.95 3.64
N GLN A 389 0.85 -7.83 4.10
CA GLN A 389 1.61 -6.81 4.83
C GLN A 389 2.39 -7.37 6.03
N ILE A 390 3.56 -6.78 6.30
CA ILE A 390 4.35 -7.07 7.50
C ILE A 390 3.69 -6.38 8.69
N THR A 391 3.35 -7.13 9.73
CA THR A 391 2.70 -6.58 10.95
C THR A 391 3.66 -6.66 12.13
N PRO A 392 4.56 -5.67 12.34
CA PRO A 392 5.57 -5.76 13.38
C PRO A 392 4.92 -5.80 14.76
N SER A 393 5.34 -6.74 15.62
CA SER A 393 4.89 -6.83 17.02
C SER A 393 5.82 -6.01 17.94
N LYS A 394 5.43 -5.81 19.20
CA LYS A 394 6.32 -5.15 20.17
C LYS A 394 7.57 -5.99 20.39
N GLU A 395 8.74 -5.35 20.37
CA GLU A 395 9.98 -6.01 20.78
C GLU A 395 9.79 -6.55 22.21
N ASN A 396 10.00 -7.85 22.38
CA ASN A 396 9.88 -8.48 23.68
C ASN A 396 11.02 -7.93 24.57
N LYS A 397 10.68 -7.26 25.69
CA LYS A 397 11.67 -6.60 26.59
C LYS A 397 12.77 -7.55 27.09
N ASN A 398 12.55 -8.87 26.98
CA ASN A 398 13.48 -9.92 27.38
C ASN A 398 14.45 -10.37 26.26
N GLY A 399 14.58 -9.63 25.15
CA GLY A 399 15.60 -9.88 24.12
C GLY A 399 15.38 -11.12 23.25
N GLY A 400 14.17 -11.68 23.24
CA GLY A 400 13.80 -12.78 22.35
C GLY A 400 13.69 -12.29 20.90
N THR A 401 14.31 -13.02 19.97
CA THR A 401 14.30 -12.72 18.52
C THR A 401 12.99 -13.06 17.81
N ASP A 402 12.04 -13.68 18.51
CA ASP A 402 10.74 -14.05 17.96
C ASP A 402 9.79 -12.85 17.95
N MET A 403 9.79 -12.11 16.84
CA MET A 403 8.85 -11.01 16.57
C MET A 403 7.54 -11.48 15.91
N THR A 404 7.26 -12.79 15.93
CA THR A 404 6.08 -13.37 15.26
C THR A 404 4.79 -12.87 15.95
N PRO A 405 3.89 -12.18 15.21
CA PRO A 405 2.63 -11.70 15.75
C PRO A 405 1.79 -12.82 16.35
N SER A 406 1.18 -12.55 17.50
CA SER A 406 0.32 -13.50 18.22
C SER A 406 -0.71 -12.75 19.05
N LYS A 407 -1.74 -13.45 19.56
CA LYS A 407 -2.74 -12.80 20.42
C LYS A 407 -2.18 -12.16 21.68
N THR A 408 -1.05 -12.67 22.19
CA THR A 408 -0.36 -12.14 23.39
C THR A 408 0.68 -11.08 23.08
N ASN A 409 1.07 -10.92 21.81
CA ASN A 409 1.95 -9.88 21.32
C ASN A 409 1.50 -9.49 19.89
N PRO A 410 0.37 -8.77 19.76
CA PRO A 410 -0.22 -8.53 18.45
C PRO A 410 0.69 -7.66 17.59
N GLY A 411 0.74 -7.97 16.30
CA GLY A 411 1.38 -7.12 15.30
C GLY A 411 0.60 -5.82 15.09
N ILE A 412 1.25 -4.78 14.57
CA ILE A 412 0.55 -3.57 14.14
C ILE A 412 0.04 -3.77 12.71
N PHE A 413 -1.27 -3.76 12.55
CA PHE A 413 -1.95 -3.73 11.26
C PHE A 413 -2.10 -2.29 10.82
N ASP A 414 -1.80 -2.04 9.55
CA ASP A 414 -2.07 -0.76 8.91
C ASP A 414 -3.30 -0.90 8.03
N GLU A 415 -4.30 -0.06 8.29
CA GLU A 415 -5.49 -0.01 7.45
C GLU A 415 -5.17 0.78 6.19
N GLY A 416 -5.01 0.05 5.09
CA GLY A 416 -4.88 0.64 3.78
C GLY A 416 -6.25 0.83 3.12
N GLY A 417 -6.22 1.46 1.94
CA GLY A 417 -7.39 1.57 1.10
C GLY A 417 -8.21 2.85 1.30
N SER A 418 -9.46 2.81 0.86
CA SER A 418 -10.41 3.91 0.85
C SER A 418 -11.74 3.54 1.49
N SER A 419 -12.36 4.56 2.07
CA SER A 419 -13.73 4.52 2.57
C SER A 419 -14.67 5.28 1.66
N ILE A 420 -15.96 4.99 1.77
CA ILE A 420 -17.02 5.77 1.14
C ILE A 420 -17.49 6.84 2.12
N LEU A 421 -17.60 8.08 1.65
CA LEU A 421 -18.28 9.17 2.34
C LEU A 421 -19.63 9.44 1.66
N PRO A 422 -20.75 8.99 2.25
CA PRO A 422 -22.08 9.38 1.82
C PRO A 422 -22.30 10.85 2.18
N ILE A 423 -22.72 11.67 1.21
CA ILE A 423 -22.94 13.10 1.40
C ILE A 423 -24.43 13.38 1.44
N ASN A 424 -24.88 14.04 2.49
CA ASN A 424 -26.23 14.58 2.55
C ASN A 424 -26.27 15.79 1.63
N VAL A 425 -26.90 15.67 0.46
CA VAL A 425 -26.93 16.76 -0.53
C VAL A 425 -28.10 17.74 -0.32
N GLY A 426 -28.82 17.64 0.80
CA GLY A 426 -29.99 18.48 1.10
C GLY A 426 -31.23 18.14 0.25
N ASN A 427 -31.22 17.02 -0.48
CA ASN A 427 -32.32 16.55 -1.30
C ASN A 427 -32.73 15.13 -0.85
N GLU A 428 -33.94 15.00 -0.30
CA GLU A 428 -34.43 13.74 0.27
C GLU A 428 -34.49 12.60 -0.76
N LYS A 429 -34.94 12.88 -1.99
CA LYS A 429 -34.98 11.85 -3.05
C LYS A 429 -33.58 11.33 -3.38
N LEU A 430 -32.60 12.22 -3.52
CA LEU A 430 -31.22 11.81 -3.79
C LEU A 430 -30.57 11.10 -2.61
N ASN A 431 -30.82 11.56 -1.38
CA ASN A 431 -30.33 10.89 -0.17
C ASN A 431 -30.91 9.47 -0.04
N ASN A 432 -32.22 9.29 -0.26
CA ASN A 432 -32.87 7.98 -0.23
C ASN A 432 -32.38 7.06 -1.35
N GLY A 433 -32.17 7.60 -2.56
CA GLY A 433 -31.55 6.86 -3.66
C GLY A 433 -30.12 6.40 -3.34
N THR A 434 -29.33 7.28 -2.73
CA THR A 434 -27.95 7.01 -2.27
C THR A 434 -27.94 5.88 -1.24
N LYS A 435 -28.79 6.00 -0.22
CA LYS A 435 -29.01 4.96 0.81
C LYS A 435 -29.38 3.61 0.21
N LYS A 436 -30.31 3.58 -0.75
CA LYS A 436 -30.73 2.36 -1.43
C LYS A 436 -29.60 1.72 -2.23
N PHE A 437 -28.82 2.51 -2.96
CA PHE A 437 -27.66 2.01 -3.69
C PHE A 437 -26.58 1.46 -2.75
N LEU A 438 -26.27 2.18 -1.66
CA LEU A 438 -25.29 1.74 -0.66
C LEU A 438 -25.75 0.48 0.09
N LYS A 439 -27.04 0.33 0.38
CA LYS A 439 -27.56 -0.94 0.91
C LYS A 439 -27.30 -2.09 -0.07
N TRP A 440 -27.63 -1.88 -1.34
CA TRP A 440 -27.41 -2.90 -2.36
C TRP A 440 -25.93 -3.22 -2.56
N ILE A 441 -25.02 -2.24 -2.61
CA ILE A 441 -23.59 -2.53 -2.86
C ILE A 441 -22.99 -3.43 -1.77
N TYR A 442 -23.39 -3.25 -0.51
CA TYR A 442 -22.85 -4.00 0.62
C TYR A 442 -23.54 -5.33 0.89
N THR A 443 -24.87 -5.43 0.72
CA THR A 443 -25.61 -6.65 1.12
C THR A 443 -26.27 -7.36 -0.07
N GLY A 444 -26.15 -6.80 -1.26
CA GLY A 444 -26.81 -7.29 -2.47
C GLY A 444 -25.98 -8.28 -3.26
N LYS A 445 -26.64 -8.80 -4.30
CA LYS A 445 -26.04 -9.64 -5.32
C LYS A 445 -26.18 -8.98 -6.68
N ASN A 446 -25.40 -9.46 -7.64
CA ASN A 446 -25.49 -9.09 -9.04
C ASN A 446 -25.44 -10.33 -9.93
N LYS A 447 -25.68 -10.11 -11.21
CA LYS A 447 -25.56 -11.15 -12.25
C LYS A 447 -24.64 -10.66 -13.36
N VAL A 448 -23.35 -10.98 -13.26
CA VAL A 448 -22.35 -10.69 -14.31
C VAL A 448 -22.08 -11.98 -15.10
N SER A 449 -22.15 -11.87 -16.44
CA SER A 449 -22.00 -13.03 -17.35
C SER A 449 -22.97 -14.19 -17.07
N GLY A 450 -24.17 -13.88 -16.57
CA GLY A 450 -25.20 -14.88 -16.29
C GLY A 450 -25.07 -15.61 -14.95
N ILE A 451 -24.02 -15.35 -14.18
CA ILE A 451 -23.76 -15.99 -12.88
C ILE A 451 -24.17 -15.03 -11.77
N GLU A 452 -25.04 -15.48 -10.86
CA GLU A 452 -25.37 -14.74 -9.65
C GLU A 452 -24.20 -14.83 -8.67
N GLU A 453 -23.74 -13.68 -8.15
CA GLU A 453 -22.68 -13.61 -7.15
C GLU A 453 -22.88 -12.41 -6.21
N GLU A 454 -22.28 -12.49 -5.02
CA GLU A 454 -22.26 -11.37 -4.09
C GLU A 454 -21.43 -10.20 -4.65
N ASN A 455 -21.87 -8.97 -4.40
CA ASN A 455 -21.22 -7.76 -4.92
C ASN A 455 -19.75 -7.64 -4.50
N TRP A 456 -19.42 -8.07 -3.28
CA TRP A 456 -18.04 -8.06 -2.79
C TRP A 456 -17.12 -8.97 -3.64
N LEU A 457 -17.63 -10.11 -4.13
CA LEU A 457 -16.84 -11.06 -4.92
C LEU A 457 -16.58 -10.52 -6.32
N THR A 458 -17.59 -9.90 -6.94
CA THR A 458 -17.40 -9.18 -8.21
C THR A 458 -16.36 -8.06 -8.06
N LEU A 459 -16.43 -7.30 -6.96
CA LEU A 459 -15.47 -6.24 -6.68
C LEU A 459 -14.05 -6.82 -6.55
N ALA A 460 -13.87 -7.89 -5.77
CA ALA A 460 -12.59 -8.58 -5.62
C ALA A 460 -12.01 -9.06 -6.96
N LYS A 461 -12.85 -9.64 -7.83
CA LYS A 461 -12.45 -10.11 -9.18
C LYS A 461 -12.08 -9.00 -10.14
N THR A 462 -12.63 -7.79 -9.97
CA THR A 462 -12.53 -6.72 -10.96
C THR A 462 -11.65 -5.54 -10.55
N SER A 463 -11.30 -5.44 -9.26
CA SER A 463 -10.51 -4.33 -8.71
C SER A 463 -9.39 -4.75 -7.76
N GLY A 464 -9.44 -5.98 -7.24
CA GLY A 464 -8.51 -6.44 -6.21
C GLY A 464 -8.83 -5.92 -4.81
N TYR A 465 -9.96 -5.21 -4.65
CA TYR A 465 -10.47 -4.72 -3.37
C TYR A 465 -11.29 -5.77 -2.64
N ILE A 466 -11.15 -5.78 -1.32
CA ILE A 466 -11.97 -6.60 -0.42
C ILE A 466 -12.81 -5.68 0.47
N MET A 467 -14.12 -5.90 0.48
CA MET A 467 -15.01 -5.21 1.43
C MET A 467 -14.85 -5.86 2.81
N PRO A 468 -14.58 -5.10 3.88
CA PRO A 468 -14.35 -5.66 5.21
C PRO A 468 -15.68 -5.99 5.93
N LEU A 469 -16.59 -6.69 5.24
CA LEU A 469 -17.86 -7.14 5.79
C LEU A 469 -17.63 -8.28 6.79
N LYS A 470 -18.46 -8.33 7.84
CA LYS A 470 -18.35 -9.36 8.89
C LYS A 470 -18.44 -10.78 8.34
N GLU A 471 -19.32 -11.00 7.35
CA GLU A 471 -19.49 -12.31 6.69
C GLU A 471 -18.34 -12.65 5.72
N VAL A 472 -17.63 -11.64 5.22
CA VAL A 472 -16.52 -11.80 4.27
C VAL A 472 -15.23 -12.09 5.00
N VAL A 473 -14.94 -11.38 6.10
CA VAL A 473 -13.71 -11.50 6.89
C VAL A 473 -13.71 -12.79 7.72
N THR A 474 -13.56 -13.93 7.04
CA THR A 474 -13.56 -15.26 7.66
C THR A 474 -12.55 -16.21 6.98
N GLN A 475 -12.10 -17.23 7.71
CA GLN A 475 -11.25 -18.30 7.15
C GLN A 475 -11.94 -19.11 6.04
N ASN A 476 -13.28 -19.20 6.05
CA ASN A 476 -14.01 -19.89 5.00
C ASN A 476 -13.93 -19.12 3.68
N THR A 477 -14.02 -17.79 3.72
CA THR A 477 -13.85 -16.95 2.54
C THR A 477 -12.43 -17.01 2.00
N VAL A 478 -11.41 -17.08 2.87
CA VAL A 478 -10.01 -17.30 2.46
C VAL A 478 -9.90 -18.58 1.62
N LYS A 479 -10.42 -19.71 2.12
CA LYS A 479 -10.43 -20.99 1.39
C LYS A 479 -11.19 -20.90 0.07
N LYS A 480 -12.36 -20.25 0.06
CA LYS A 480 -13.16 -20.01 -1.16
C LYS A 480 -12.33 -19.29 -2.24
N LEU A 481 -11.59 -18.24 -1.86
CA LEU A 481 -10.75 -17.51 -2.81
C LEU A 481 -9.53 -18.32 -3.26
N GLU A 482 -8.87 -19.06 -2.36
CA GLU A 482 -7.75 -19.95 -2.69
C GLU A 482 -8.14 -21.04 -3.71
N GLU A 483 -9.34 -21.62 -3.57
CA GLU A 483 -9.87 -22.59 -4.53
C GLU A 483 -10.14 -21.98 -5.90
N ILE A 484 -10.71 -20.77 -5.96
CA ILE A 484 -10.96 -20.06 -7.22
C ILE A 484 -9.64 -19.71 -7.91
N ILE A 485 -8.67 -19.19 -7.16
CA ILE A 485 -7.33 -18.84 -7.65
C ILE A 485 -6.64 -20.09 -8.20
N SER A 486 -6.63 -21.20 -7.46
CA SER A 486 -5.98 -22.44 -7.88
C SER A 486 -6.54 -22.99 -9.19
N LYS A 487 -7.87 -22.90 -9.39
CA LYS A 487 -8.52 -23.28 -10.65
C LYS A 487 -8.09 -22.38 -11.81
N LEU A 488 -8.11 -21.05 -11.61
CA LEU A 488 -7.66 -20.10 -12.63
C LEU A 488 -6.18 -20.26 -12.98
N GLU A 489 -5.32 -20.53 -12.00
CA GLU A 489 -3.90 -20.80 -12.24
C GLU A 489 -3.69 -22.06 -13.08
N ALA A 490 -4.42 -23.14 -12.79
CA ALA A 490 -4.35 -24.36 -13.59
C ALA A 490 -4.80 -24.13 -15.03
N ASP A 491 -5.90 -23.39 -15.23
CA ASP A 491 -6.41 -23.04 -16.56
C ASP A 491 -5.41 -22.19 -17.35
N LEU A 492 -4.82 -21.18 -16.71
CA LEU A 492 -3.87 -20.27 -17.35
C LEU A 492 -2.52 -20.94 -17.65
N LYS A 493 -2.06 -21.89 -16.83
CA LYS A 493 -0.82 -22.64 -17.09
C LYS A 493 -0.85 -23.43 -18.41
N SER A 494 -2.04 -23.77 -18.90
CA SER A 494 -2.22 -24.46 -20.18
C SER A 494 -2.05 -23.55 -21.41
N LYS A 495 -1.96 -22.24 -21.22
CA LYS A 495 -1.98 -21.23 -22.29
C LYS A 495 -0.55 -20.89 -22.75
N ASN A 496 -0.42 -20.62 -24.05
CA ASN A 496 0.87 -20.23 -24.64
C ASN A 496 1.34 -18.85 -24.18
N ASP A 497 0.42 -17.90 -24.00
CA ASP A 497 0.70 -16.54 -23.55
C ASP A 497 -0.40 -16.08 -22.62
N ILE A 498 -0.16 -16.20 -21.31
CA ILE A 498 -1.12 -15.83 -20.27
C ILE A 498 -1.48 -14.34 -20.30
N THR A 499 -0.63 -13.48 -20.87
CA THR A 499 -0.79 -12.02 -20.80
C THR A 499 -1.98 -11.51 -21.60
N LYS A 500 -2.44 -12.30 -22.58
CA LYS A 500 -3.58 -12.02 -23.46
C LYS A 500 -4.90 -12.62 -22.97
N GLU A 501 -4.88 -13.39 -21.89
CA GLU A 501 -6.05 -14.11 -21.40
C GLU A 501 -6.83 -13.24 -20.39
N PRO A 502 -8.15 -13.01 -20.57
CA PRO A 502 -8.95 -12.20 -19.64
C PRO A 502 -8.91 -12.71 -18.19
N GLY A 503 -8.77 -14.04 -18.03
CA GLY A 503 -8.63 -14.68 -16.72
C GLY A 503 -7.38 -14.25 -15.94
N TYR A 504 -6.34 -13.78 -16.62
CA TYR A 504 -5.09 -13.37 -15.97
C TYR A 504 -5.24 -12.07 -15.17
N PHE A 505 -6.01 -11.10 -15.70
CA PHE A 505 -6.39 -9.92 -14.94
C PHE A 505 -7.15 -10.31 -13.67
N THR A 506 -8.17 -11.17 -13.82
CA THR A 506 -9.00 -11.65 -12.69
C THR A 506 -8.15 -12.38 -11.65
N LEU A 507 -7.21 -13.22 -12.07
CA LEU A 507 -6.28 -13.91 -11.19
C LEU A 507 -5.45 -12.92 -10.36
N ASN A 508 -4.89 -11.88 -10.99
CA ASN A 508 -4.10 -10.87 -10.29
C ASN A 508 -4.94 -10.09 -9.27
N MET A 509 -6.17 -9.71 -9.62
CA MET A 509 -7.09 -9.03 -8.71
C MET A 509 -7.48 -9.93 -7.53
N LEU A 510 -7.78 -11.20 -7.77
CA LEU A 510 -8.10 -12.16 -6.71
C LEU A 510 -6.92 -12.43 -5.78
N ARG A 511 -5.69 -12.55 -6.31
CA ARG A 511 -4.47 -12.66 -5.50
C ARG A 511 -4.31 -11.45 -4.57
N SER A 512 -4.47 -10.22 -5.09
CA SER A 512 -4.48 -9.01 -4.25
C SER A 512 -5.55 -9.06 -3.15
N SER A 513 -6.78 -9.41 -3.51
CA SER A 513 -7.91 -9.47 -2.59
C SER A 513 -7.67 -10.51 -1.49
N LEU A 514 -7.08 -11.66 -1.84
CA LEU A 514 -6.74 -12.72 -0.90
C LEU A 514 -5.70 -12.28 0.13
N LEU A 515 -4.65 -11.56 -0.29
CA LEU A 515 -3.62 -11.06 0.63
C LEU A 515 -4.23 -10.12 1.67
N SER A 516 -5.07 -9.19 1.22
CA SER A 516 -5.75 -8.23 2.09
C SER A 516 -6.76 -8.92 3.02
N LEU A 517 -7.50 -9.90 2.51
CA LEU A 517 -8.41 -10.72 3.33
C LEU A 517 -7.66 -11.50 4.41
N LYS A 518 -6.49 -12.07 4.11
CA LYS A 518 -5.66 -12.76 5.11
C LYS A 518 -5.23 -11.81 6.22
N SER A 519 -4.86 -10.57 5.87
CA SER A 519 -4.51 -9.53 6.85
C SER A 519 -5.69 -9.13 7.73
N LEU A 520 -6.89 -8.95 7.15
CA LEU A 520 -8.13 -8.68 7.88
C LEU A 520 -8.52 -9.80 8.83
N VAL A 521 -8.37 -11.07 8.42
CA VAL A 521 -8.68 -12.21 9.30
C VAL A 521 -7.70 -12.29 10.47
N LYS A 522 -6.41 -11.97 10.29
CA LYS A 522 -5.45 -11.86 11.39
C LYS A 522 -5.84 -10.76 12.38
N LEU A 523 -6.31 -9.61 11.87
CA LEU A 523 -6.82 -8.51 12.68
C LEU A 523 -8.06 -8.94 13.50
N GLU A 524 -9.05 -9.57 12.87
CA GLU A 524 -10.27 -10.03 13.56
C GLU A 524 -9.95 -11.11 14.61
N ASN A 525 -8.94 -11.95 14.36
CA ASN A 525 -8.48 -12.97 15.30
C ASN A 525 -7.66 -12.41 16.47
N GLY A 526 -7.28 -11.14 16.44
CA GLY A 526 -6.43 -10.48 17.43
C GLY A 526 -4.94 -10.84 17.31
N GLU A 527 -4.51 -11.41 16.19
CA GLU A 527 -3.08 -11.62 15.90
C GLU A 527 -2.38 -10.31 15.52
N SER A 528 -3.16 -9.33 15.06
CA SER A 528 -2.75 -7.95 14.87
C SER A 528 -3.79 -6.97 15.44
N VAL A 529 -3.38 -5.72 15.61
CA VAL A 529 -4.24 -4.61 16.03
C VAL A 529 -4.04 -3.43 15.10
N ALA A 530 -5.15 -2.81 14.70
CA ALA A 530 -5.13 -1.53 14.01
C ALA A 530 -5.04 -0.41 15.05
N ARG A 531 -4.21 0.61 14.81
CA ARG A 531 -4.16 1.79 15.67
C ARG A 531 -4.84 2.95 14.97
N ALA A 532 -5.96 3.40 15.51
CA ALA A 532 -6.64 4.58 15.02
C ALA A 532 -5.67 5.77 15.04
N MET A 533 -5.49 6.40 13.89
CA MET A 533 -4.77 7.66 13.76
C MET A 533 -5.80 8.75 13.51
N VAL A 534 -6.21 9.38 14.59
CA VAL A 534 -7.22 10.44 14.52
C VAL A 534 -6.66 11.60 13.72
N THR A 535 -7.33 11.95 12.62
CA THR A 535 -6.88 13.02 11.74
C THR A 535 -7.68 14.30 11.93
N ASP A 536 -6.96 15.41 12.04
CA ASP A 536 -7.41 16.78 11.82
C ASP A 536 -6.39 17.54 10.94
N ASP A 537 -6.57 18.85 10.76
CA ASP A 537 -5.70 19.66 9.89
C ASP A 537 -4.22 19.64 10.35
N LYS A 538 -3.98 19.63 11.67
CA LYS A 538 -2.63 19.65 12.26
C LYS A 538 -1.97 18.28 12.14
N ALA A 539 -2.69 17.20 12.42
CA ALA A 539 -2.19 15.84 12.24
C ALA A 539 -1.85 15.55 10.77
N ALA A 540 -2.66 16.07 9.82
CA ALA A 540 -2.39 15.97 8.40
C ALA A 540 -1.12 16.75 7.99
N GLU A 541 -0.92 17.97 8.48
CA GLU A 541 0.29 18.76 8.20
C GLU A 541 1.56 18.08 8.76
N ILE A 542 1.50 17.53 9.97
CA ILE A 542 2.60 16.76 10.59
C ILE A 542 2.96 15.54 9.73
N THR A 543 1.96 14.72 9.36
CA THR A 543 2.16 13.53 8.53
C THR A 543 2.73 13.88 7.15
N GLY A 544 2.26 14.95 6.52
CA GLY A 544 2.80 15.44 5.26
C GLY A 544 4.27 15.88 5.34
N ASN A 545 4.70 16.43 6.48
CA ASN A 545 6.09 16.80 6.71
C ASN A 545 6.99 15.57 6.94
N VAL A 546 6.50 14.54 7.64
CA VAL A 546 7.18 13.23 7.76
C VAL A 546 7.38 12.61 6.38
N ALA A 547 6.32 12.51 5.58
CA ALA A 547 6.36 11.94 4.23
C ALA A 547 7.40 12.65 3.34
N LYS A 548 7.34 13.98 3.26
CA LYS A 548 8.30 14.79 2.47
C LYS A 548 9.74 14.60 2.91
N ALA A 549 9.99 14.59 4.22
CA ALA A 549 11.32 14.43 4.78
C ALA A 549 11.88 13.03 4.54
N LEU A 550 11.05 11.98 4.60
CA LEU A 550 11.46 10.62 4.24
C LEU A 550 11.81 10.54 2.75
N ILE A 551 10.90 10.92 1.83
CA ILE A 551 11.16 10.92 0.38
C ILE A 551 12.46 11.66 0.02
N GLY A 552 12.67 12.83 0.63
CA GLY A 552 13.88 13.63 0.43
C GLY A 552 15.18 12.90 0.76
N GLN A 553 15.19 11.98 1.73
CA GLN A 553 16.40 11.26 2.16
C GLN A 553 16.86 10.19 1.17
N THR A 554 15.99 9.73 0.27
CA THR A 554 16.29 8.62 -0.67
C THR A 554 16.13 8.98 -2.14
N ASN A 555 15.91 10.25 -2.47
CA ASN A 555 15.75 10.67 -3.86
C ASN A 555 17.02 10.35 -4.69
N ILE A 556 16.81 9.77 -5.88
CA ILE A 556 17.90 9.31 -6.77
C ILE A 556 18.69 10.51 -7.30
N ASP A 557 18.01 11.63 -7.60
CA ASP A 557 18.65 12.82 -8.17
C ASP A 557 19.45 13.63 -7.14
N GLY A 558 19.20 13.40 -5.85
CA GLY A 558 19.91 14.06 -4.76
C GLY A 558 19.17 13.91 -3.44
N LYS A 559 19.90 13.54 -2.38
CA LYS A 559 19.32 13.34 -1.05
C LYS A 559 19.37 14.60 -0.19
N THR A 560 18.36 14.77 0.65
CA THR A 560 18.30 15.79 1.70
C THR A 560 18.15 15.11 3.04
N ASP A 561 19.12 15.31 3.93
CA ASP A 561 19.06 14.79 5.29
C ASP A 561 18.27 15.78 6.17
N THR A 562 17.31 15.27 6.95
CA THR A 562 16.53 16.06 7.90
C THR A 562 16.71 15.47 9.30
N GLU A 563 17.11 16.29 10.27
CA GLU A 563 17.25 15.85 11.66
C GLU A 563 15.90 15.75 12.38
N ALA A 564 15.77 14.77 13.29
CA ALA A 564 14.54 14.56 14.05
C ALA A 564 14.14 15.79 14.89
N ASP A 565 15.10 16.48 15.50
CA ASP A 565 14.85 17.69 16.30
C ASP A 565 14.24 18.83 15.48
N LYS A 566 14.63 18.94 14.20
CA LYS A 566 14.06 19.93 13.29
C LYS A 566 12.58 19.62 13.01
N LEU A 567 12.25 18.35 12.78
CA LEU A 567 10.86 17.90 12.59
C LEU A 567 10.02 18.14 13.84
N ILE A 568 10.52 17.75 15.02
CA ILE A 568 9.82 17.97 16.28
C ILE A 568 9.55 19.46 16.51
N SER A 569 10.53 20.34 16.27
CA SER A 569 10.35 21.79 16.41
C SER A 569 9.28 22.35 15.45
N GLN A 570 9.22 21.82 14.23
CA GLN A 570 8.16 22.17 13.26
C GLN A 570 6.79 21.70 13.75
N PHE A 571 6.69 20.46 14.24
CA PHE A 571 5.44 19.90 14.76
C PHE A 571 4.94 20.67 15.99
N GLU A 572 5.84 21.05 16.90
CA GLU A 572 5.53 21.90 18.04
C GLU A 572 5.01 23.29 17.63
N THR A 573 5.47 23.81 16.48
CA THR A 573 4.96 25.05 15.92
C THR A 573 3.56 24.87 15.31
N ILE A 574 3.33 23.75 14.61
CA ILE A 574 2.02 23.41 14.02
C ILE A 574 0.94 23.31 15.10
N ILE A 575 1.23 22.65 16.23
CA ILE A 575 0.23 22.47 17.29
C ILE A 575 -0.13 23.78 18.02
N LYS A 576 0.77 24.78 18.01
CA LYS A 576 0.59 26.08 18.67
C LYS A 576 -0.24 27.09 17.88
N LYS A 577 -0.28 26.95 16.54
CA LYS A 577 -1.20 27.70 15.68
C LYS A 577 -2.63 27.31 15.97
#